data_AF-A0A9D6J905-F1
#
_entry.id   AF-A0A9D6J905-F1
#
_cell.length_a   1.000
_cell.length_b   1.000
_cell.length_c   1.000
_cell.angle_alpha   90.00
_cell.angle_beta   90.00
_cell.angle_gamma   90.00
#
_symmetry.space_group_name_H-M   'P 1'
#
loop_
_entity.id
_entity.type
_entity.pdbx_description
1 polymer ?
#
loop_
_entity_poly.entity_id
_entity_poly.type
_entity_poly.pdbx_seq_one_letter_code
_entity_poly.pdbx_strand_id
1 'polypeptide(L)'
;MKRILVVFMITFLLFWESNVGNTHYNPNAEDWEGHCNGWSASSFLEPEPRETKIRNGITFDVADQKAILAELYMNTYCLFYGKRFWGNHGDDRDDIYPDQFHKLLLDQIGNGKGAMICDVAADRQVWNFPLYKFESHWNTGWFNDKKIKVRTTCYFADDAVKPEFLGTKWFSTTYNYNLFVDEDGNIISG
;
A
#
# COMPACT_ATOMS: atom_id res chain seq x y z
N MET A 1 -14.20 -18.36 -6.39
CA MET A 1 -13.37 -18.44 -5.17
C MET A 1 -12.18 -17.50 -5.38
N LYS A 2 -12.28 -16.23 -4.95
CA LYS A 2 -11.23 -15.22 -5.19
C LYS A 2 -10.07 -15.50 -4.23
N ARG A 3 -9.00 -16.11 -4.74
CA ARG A 3 -7.75 -16.29 -4.00
C ARG A 3 -7.00 -14.96 -4.05
N ILE A 4 -7.02 -14.20 -2.96
CA ILE A 4 -6.02 -13.15 -2.73
C ILE A 4 -4.81 -13.90 -2.17
N LEU A 5 -3.81 -14.11 -3.03
CA LEU A 5 -2.60 -14.88 -2.73
C LEU A 5 -1.37 -13.98 -2.89
N VAL A 6 -0.96 -13.44 -1.75
CA VAL A 6 0.41 -13.25 -1.26
C VAL A 6 1.28 -12.10 -1.77
N VAL A 7 1.88 -11.39 -0.78
CA VAL A 7 2.85 -10.33 -0.96
C VAL A 7 4.24 -10.71 -0.46
N PHE A 8 5.19 -10.34 -1.30
CA PHE A 8 6.63 -10.54 -1.35
C PHE A 8 7.36 -9.76 -0.26
N MET A 9 8.68 -9.87 -0.18
CA MET A 9 9.56 -8.97 0.58
C MET A 9 10.81 -8.76 -0.25
N ILE A 10 11.31 -7.53 -0.19
CA ILE A 10 12.71 -7.19 -0.42
C ILE A 10 13.07 -6.28 0.75
N THR A 11 13.49 -6.88 1.86
CA THR A 11 14.16 -6.06 2.87
C THR A 11 15.52 -5.71 2.28
N PHE A 12 15.71 -4.40 2.07
CA PHE A 12 16.98 -3.79 1.66
C PHE A 12 17.53 -4.22 0.29
N LEU A 13 16.86 -3.85 -0.81
CA LEU A 13 17.64 -3.46 -1.99
C LEU A 13 18.20 -2.06 -1.69
N LEU A 14 19.33 -2.09 -0.99
CA LEU A 14 20.21 -1.01 -0.55
C LEU A 14 19.98 0.33 -1.28
N PHE A 15 19.46 1.32 -0.55
CA PHE A 15 19.80 2.74 -0.65
C PHE A 15 19.69 3.37 -2.05
N TRP A 16 18.55 4.02 -2.38
CA TRP A 16 18.26 4.57 -3.72
C TRP A 16 17.19 5.72 -3.73
N GLU A 17 17.50 6.98 -4.06
CA GLU A 17 17.51 7.66 -5.38
C GLU A 17 18.09 9.09 -5.24
N SER A 18 19.29 9.34 -5.78
CA SER A 18 19.69 10.74 -6.12
C SER A 18 20.64 10.90 -7.30
N ASN A 19 20.98 9.84 -8.05
CA ASN A 19 21.93 9.98 -9.15
C ASN A 19 21.60 9.12 -10.38
N VAL A 20 21.36 9.78 -11.52
CA VAL A 20 21.04 9.23 -12.86
C VAL A 20 22.23 8.55 -13.56
N GLY A 21 23.26 8.14 -12.79
CA GLY A 21 24.56 7.65 -13.27
C GLY A 21 24.67 6.16 -13.62
N ASN A 22 23.54 5.44 -13.69
CA ASN A 22 23.46 4.08 -14.24
C ASN A 22 24.09 2.93 -13.41
N THR A 23 24.23 3.11 -12.09
CA THR A 23 24.43 1.98 -11.15
C THR A 23 23.42 2.14 -10.03
N HIS A 24 22.46 1.20 -9.93
CA HIS A 24 21.33 1.16 -9.00
C HIS A 24 21.72 1.03 -7.50
N TYR A 25 22.81 1.68 -7.10
CA TYR A 25 23.39 1.69 -5.76
C TYR A 25 23.91 3.09 -5.44
N ASN A 26 23.38 3.71 -4.37
CA ASN A 26 23.86 4.97 -3.84
C ASN A 26 24.35 4.79 -2.39
N PRO A 27 25.67 4.85 -2.11
CA PRO A 27 26.17 4.70 -0.74
C PRO A 27 25.77 5.84 0.21
N ASN A 28 25.20 6.94 -0.33
CA ASN A 28 24.76 8.10 0.45
C ASN A 28 23.24 8.18 0.61
N ALA A 29 22.48 7.19 0.13
CA ALA A 29 21.03 7.20 0.30
C ALA A 29 20.65 6.94 1.77
N GLU A 30 19.42 7.30 2.15
CA GLU A 30 18.92 7.08 3.50
C GLU A 30 18.39 5.64 3.69
N ASP A 31 18.40 5.12 4.93
CA ASP A 31 18.07 3.71 5.23
C ASP A 31 16.66 3.27 4.80
N TRP A 32 15.75 4.22 4.57
CA TRP A 32 14.36 3.98 4.14
C TRP A 32 14.17 4.02 2.62
N GLU A 33 15.16 4.55 1.89
CA GLU A 33 15.12 4.67 0.44
C GLU A 33 15.22 3.29 -0.21
N GLY A 34 14.24 2.94 -1.05
CA GLY A 34 14.18 1.63 -1.68
C GLY A 34 12.97 1.46 -2.60
N HIS A 35 12.66 0.21 -2.92
CA HIS A 35 11.71 -0.18 -3.97
C HIS A 35 10.31 -0.48 -3.40
N CYS A 36 9.90 0.17 -2.31
CA CYS A 36 8.65 -0.15 -1.60
C CYS A 36 7.40 0.01 -2.48
N ASN A 37 7.42 0.94 -3.45
CA ASN A 37 6.38 1.12 -4.46
C ASN A 37 6.32 -0.05 -5.45
N GLY A 38 7.47 -0.46 -6.01
CA GLY A 38 7.54 -1.58 -6.96
C GLY A 38 7.26 -2.93 -6.30
N TRP A 39 7.77 -3.11 -5.09
CA TRP A 39 7.41 -4.21 -4.20
C TRP A 39 5.90 -4.24 -3.96
N SER A 40 5.32 -3.13 -3.52
CA SER A 40 3.90 -3.05 -3.24
C SER A 40 3.05 -3.39 -4.46
N ALA A 41 3.38 -2.83 -5.63
CA ALA A 41 2.65 -3.08 -6.87
C ALA A 41 2.76 -4.53 -7.33
N SER A 42 3.97 -5.08 -7.43
CA SER A 42 4.18 -6.47 -7.87
C SER A 42 3.47 -7.48 -6.98
N SER A 43 3.34 -7.16 -5.69
CA SER A 43 2.80 -8.07 -4.70
C SER A 43 1.34 -8.48 -4.85
N PHE A 44 0.51 -7.69 -5.52
CA PHE A 44 -0.88 -8.06 -5.81
C PHE A 44 -1.19 -8.13 -7.30
N LEU A 45 -0.24 -7.71 -8.16
CA LEU A 45 -0.35 -7.80 -9.61
C LEU A 45 0.22 -9.12 -10.16
N GLU A 46 1.15 -9.74 -9.46
CA GLU A 46 1.79 -11.00 -9.87
C GLU A 46 1.47 -12.14 -8.89
N PRO A 47 1.35 -13.39 -9.37
CA PRO A 47 1.27 -14.55 -8.50
C PRO A 47 2.59 -14.75 -7.78
N GLU A 48 2.56 -15.30 -6.56
CA GLU A 48 3.78 -15.51 -5.80
C GLU A 48 4.72 -16.56 -6.43
N PRO A 49 5.98 -16.22 -6.82
CA PRO A 49 7.10 -17.14 -6.84
C PRO A 49 7.19 -18.01 -5.58
N ARG A 50 6.94 -19.31 -5.75
CA ARG A 50 6.96 -20.31 -4.67
C ARG A 50 8.00 -21.42 -4.88
N GLU A 51 8.75 -21.34 -5.98
CA GLU A 51 9.66 -22.37 -6.43
C GLU A 51 10.85 -21.73 -7.15
N THR A 52 12.04 -22.30 -7.00
CA THR A 52 13.22 -21.96 -7.80
C THR A 52 12.97 -22.26 -9.28
N LYS A 53 13.43 -21.37 -10.17
CA LYS A 53 13.35 -21.54 -11.63
C LYS A 53 14.75 -21.49 -12.24
N ILE A 54 15.03 -22.36 -13.21
CA ILE A 54 16.29 -22.34 -13.96
C ILE A 54 16.01 -21.88 -15.39
N ARG A 55 16.72 -20.84 -15.84
CA ARG A 55 16.63 -20.31 -17.21
C ARG A 55 18.03 -20.12 -17.77
N ASN A 56 18.30 -20.71 -18.93
CA ASN A 56 19.61 -20.64 -19.60
C ASN A 56 20.81 -21.00 -18.70
N GLY A 57 20.61 -21.97 -17.79
CA GLY A 57 21.64 -22.40 -16.84
C GLY A 57 21.82 -21.50 -15.62
N ILE A 58 21.05 -20.42 -15.50
CA ILE A 58 21.02 -19.53 -14.33
C ILE A 58 19.88 -19.98 -13.42
N THR A 59 20.19 -20.17 -12.13
CA THR A 59 19.21 -20.46 -11.08
C THR A 59 18.67 -19.15 -10.52
N PHE A 60 17.36 -19.04 -10.45
CA PHE A 60 16.64 -17.95 -9.80
C PHE A 60 15.85 -18.54 -8.64
N ASP A 61 16.30 -18.28 -7.41
CA ASP A 61 15.57 -18.69 -6.22
C ASP A 61 14.31 -17.83 -6.03
N VAL A 62 13.55 -18.10 -4.98
CA VAL A 62 12.33 -17.34 -4.67
C VAL A 62 12.66 -15.86 -4.49
N ALA A 63 13.66 -15.52 -3.66
CA ALA A 63 14.20 -14.17 -3.50
C ALA A 63 14.51 -13.46 -4.82
N ASP A 64 15.26 -14.11 -5.71
CA ASP A 64 15.70 -13.47 -6.95
C ASP A 64 14.51 -13.08 -7.82
N GLN A 65 13.52 -13.98 -7.91
CA GLN A 65 12.27 -13.71 -8.61
C GLN A 65 11.50 -12.57 -7.93
N LYS A 66 11.49 -12.50 -6.59
CA LYS A 66 10.91 -11.37 -5.84
C LYS A 66 11.56 -10.05 -6.20
N ALA A 67 12.89 -10.05 -6.22
CA ALA A 67 13.72 -8.89 -6.48
C ALA A 67 13.46 -8.31 -7.87
N ILE A 68 13.46 -9.19 -8.88
CA ILE A 68 13.19 -8.82 -10.27
C ILE A 68 11.78 -8.27 -10.43
N LEU A 69 10.78 -8.85 -9.78
CA LEU A 69 9.40 -8.36 -9.85
C LEU A 69 9.27 -6.96 -9.25
N ALA A 70 9.85 -6.68 -8.08
CA ALA A 70 9.76 -5.33 -7.53
C ALA A 70 10.41 -4.29 -8.45
N GLU A 71 11.57 -4.62 -9.04
CA GLU A 71 12.25 -3.74 -9.99
C GLU A 71 11.38 -3.47 -11.23
N LEU A 72 10.81 -4.53 -11.81
CA LEU A 72 9.95 -4.43 -13.01
C LEU A 72 8.76 -3.49 -12.77
N TYR A 73 8.24 -3.46 -11.55
CA TYR A 73 7.05 -2.69 -11.17
C TYR A 73 7.36 -1.30 -10.59
N MET A 74 8.62 -0.85 -10.60
CA MET A 74 8.99 0.49 -10.10
C MET A 74 8.25 1.64 -10.78
N ASN A 75 7.99 1.51 -12.09
CA ASN A 75 7.31 2.53 -12.89
C ASN A 75 5.91 2.08 -13.33
N THR A 76 5.15 1.53 -12.39
CA THR A 76 3.78 1.07 -12.65
C THR A 76 2.82 2.25 -12.75
N TYR A 77 1.96 2.25 -13.78
CA TYR A 77 0.90 3.24 -13.92
C TYR A 77 -0.08 3.12 -12.74
N CYS A 78 -0.26 4.21 -12.00
CA CYS A 78 -1.17 4.27 -10.86
C CYS A 78 -2.12 5.47 -10.95
N LEU A 79 -3.32 5.29 -10.41
CA LEU A 79 -4.20 6.39 -10.06
C LEU A 79 -3.77 6.89 -8.68
N PHE A 80 -3.20 8.09 -8.64
CA PHE A 80 -2.66 8.67 -7.42
C PHE A 80 -3.71 9.56 -6.75
N TYR A 81 -3.92 9.37 -5.45
CA TYR A 81 -4.81 10.19 -4.61
C TYR A 81 -3.98 10.79 -3.47
N GLY A 82 -4.24 12.05 -3.16
CA GLY A 82 -3.43 12.82 -2.23
C GLY A 82 -2.21 13.49 -2.88
N LYS A 83 -1.34 14.03 -2.05
CA LYS A 83 -0.13 14.79 -2.33
C LYS A 83 0.92 14.39 -1.31
N ARG A 84 2.18 14.39 -1.74
CA ARG A 84 3.29 14.12 -0.84
C ARG A 84 3.43 15.22 0.19
N PHE A 85 3.59 14.81 1.46
CA PHE A 85 3.96 15.69 2.56
C PHE A 85 5.50 15.80 2.61
N TRP A 86 6.04 16.97 2.25
CA TRP A 86 7.48 17.23 2.30
C TRP A 86 7.92 17.87 3.63
N GLY A 87 6.96 18.24 4.48
CA GLY A 87 7.21 19.01 5.71
C GLY A 87 7.39 20.52 5.46
N ASN A 88 7.00 21.00 4.28
CA ASN A 88 7.07 22.41 3.91
C ASN A 88 5.85 23.19 4.40
N HIS A 89 5.99 24.51 4.51
CA HIS A 89 4.88 25.39 4.85
C HIS A 89 3.81 25.35 3.74
N GLY A 90 2.60 24.89 4.09
CA GLY A 90 1.49 24.73 3.15
C GLY A 90 1.22 23.28 2.71
N ASP A 91 2.05 22.33 3.13
CA ASP A 91 1.74 20.90 2.96
C ASP A 91 0.56 20.53 3.87
N ASP A 92 -0.45 19.90 3.29
CA ASP A 92 -1.61 19.40 4.02
C ASP A 92 -1.33 17.97 4.49
N ARG A 93 -1.46 17.72 5.78
CA ARG A 93 -1.28 16.39 6.38
C ARG A 93 -2.53 15.52 6.23
N ASP A 94 -3.68 16.17 6.04
CA ASP A 94 -5.00 15.55 5.93
C ASP A 94 -5.56 15.78 4.51
N ASP A 95 -4.68 15.63 3.52
CA ASP A 95 -4.92 15.90 2.10
C ASP A 95 -5.91 14.93 1.43
N ILE A 96 -6.14 13.77 2.06
CA ILE A 96 -7.19 12.82 1.70
C ILE A 96 -8.31 12.91 2.72
N TYR A 97 -9.47 13.42 2.29
CA TYR A 97 -10.63 13.53 3.18
C TYR A 97 -11.21 12.15 3.53
N PRO A 98 -11.82 11.99 4.72
CA PRO A 98 -12.35 10.71 5.16
C PRO A 98 -13.37 10.07 4.22
N ASP A 99 -14.21 10.87 3.55
CA ASP A 99 -15.17 10.32 2.59
C ASP A 99 -14.49 9.81 1.32
N GLN A 100 -13.46 10.51 0.84
CA GLN A 100 -12.65 10.07 -0.29
C GLN A 100 -11.94 8.75 0.06
N PHE A 101 -11.31 8.70 1.23
CA PHE A 101 -10.68 7.48 1.74
C PHE A 101 -11.66 6.32 1.82
N HIS A 102 -12.84 6.53 2.43
CA HIS A 102 -13.85 5.48 2.57
C HIS A 102 -14.38 4.99 1.21
N LYS A 103 -14.64 5.89 0.26
CA LYS A 103 -15.06 5.55 -1.10
C LYS A 103 -13.99 4.73 -1.82
N LEU A 104 -12.72 5.10 -1.70
CA LEU A 104 -11.61 4.35 -2.29
C LEU A 104 -11.50 2.91 -1.73
N LEU A 105 -11.69 2.72 -0.42
CA LEU A 105 -11.70 1.38 0.18
C LEU A 105 -12.82 0.52 -0.41
N LEU A 106 -14.04 1.06 -0.49
CA LEU A 106 -15.18 0.36 -1.07
C LEU A 106 -14.95 0.04 -2.55
N ASP A 107 -14.42 0.98 -3.33
CA ASP A 107 -14.22 0.81 -4.77
C ASP A 107 -13.10 -0.16 -5.12
N GLN A 108 -11.98 -0.11 -4.41
CA GLN A 108 -10.81 -0.94 -4.72
C GLN A 108 -10.91 -2.33 -4.07
N ILE A 109 -11.31 -2.39 -2.81
CA ILE A 109 -11.28 -3.63 -2.03
C ILE A 109 -12.68 -4.22 -1.91
N GLY A 110 -13.68 -3.41 -1.53
CA GLY A 110 -15.06 -3.85 -1.30
C GLY A 110 -15.71 -4.45 -2.55
N ASN A 111 -15.57 -3.77 -3.69
CA ASN A 111 -16.06 -4.20 -5.01
C ASN A 111 -15.14 -5.23 -5.67
N GLY A 112 -14.06 -5.64 -4.97
CA GLY A 112 -13.22 -6.77 -5.33
C GLY A 112 -12.31 -6.54 -6.54
N LYS A 113 -11.76 -5.31 -6.68
CA LYS A 113 -10.70 -4.97 -7.64
C LYS A 113 -9.30 -5.38 -7.17
N GLY A 114 -9.13 -5.72 -5.89
CA GLY A 114 -7.93 -6.42 -5.40
C GLY A 114 -7.36 -5.77 -4.16
N ALA A 115 -6.43 -4.84 -4.36
CA ALA A 115 -5.69 -4.13 -3.32
C ALA A 115 -5.43 -2.68 -3.74
N MET A 116 -5.00 -1.86 -2.80
CA MET A 116 -4.46 -0.52 -3.07
C MET A 116 -3.15 -0.31 -2.31
N ILE A 117 -2.34 0.62 -2.75
CA ILE A 117 -1.08 0.98 -2.08
C ILE A 117 -1.35 2.21 -1.24
N CYS A 118 -0.92 2.20 0.02
CA CYS A 118 -1.06 3.34 0.91
C CYS A 118 0.27 3.70 1.54
N ASP A 119 0.51 5.00 1.65
CA ASP A 119 1.42 5.51 2.64
C ASP A 119 0.73 5.48 4.01
N VAL A 120 1.37 4.84 4.99
CA VAL A 120 0.77 4.64 6.32
C VAL A 120 1.18 5.73 7.32
N ALA A 121 2.11 6.61 6.93
CA ALA A 121 2.59 7.71 7.76
C ALA A 121 2.72 9.00 6.93
N ALA A 122 2.18 10.10 7.46
CA ALA A 122 2.40 11.43 6.89
C ALA A 122 3.68 12.03 7.50
N ASP A 123 4.82 11.53 7.04
CA ASP A 123 6.17 11.99 7.39
C ASP A 123 7.06 12.14 6.15
N ARG A 124 8.34 12.47 6.35
CA ARG A 124 9.29 12.68 5.24
C ARG A 124 9.58 11.37 4.49
N GLN A 125 9.66 10.28 5.25
CA GLN A 125 9.86 8.95 4.72
C GLN A 125 8.56 8.51 4.05
N VAL A 126 8.65 7.79 2.95
CA VAL A 126 7.46 7.30 2.25
C VAL A 126 7.44 5.79 2.33
N TRP A 127 6.40 5.26 2.95
CA TRP A 127 6.27 3.83 3.22
C TRP A 127 5.04 3.27 2.51
N ASN A 128 5.25 2.81 1.28
CA ASN A 128 4.20 2.20 0.49
C ASN A 128 3.94 0.77 0.98
N PHE A 129 2.72 0.52 1.48
CA PHE A 129 2.26 -0.80 1.87
C PHE A 129 1.01 -1.24 1.11
N PRO A 130 0.91 -2.51 0.68
CA PRO A 130 -0.30 -3.05 0.08
C PRO A 130 -1.41 -3.24 1.12
N LEU A 131 -2.50 -2.49 0.96
CA LEU A 131 -3.76 -2.67 1.67
C LEU A 131 -4.63 -3.66 0.92
N TYR A 132 -4.84 -4.84 1.50
CA TYR A 132 -5.57 -5.94 0.85
C TYR A 132 -6.92 -6.27 1.49
N LYS A 133 -7.17 -5.73 2.70
CA LYS A 133 -8.41 -5.97 3.44
C LYS A 133 -8.72 -4.77 4.34
N PHE A 134 -10.00 -4.48 4.50
CA PHE A 134 -10.47 -3.58 5.55
C PHE A 134 -11.72 -4.15 6.23
N GLU A 135 -11.97 -3.70 7.46
CA GLU A 135 -13.18 -3.97 8.22
C GLU A 135 -13.70 -2.64 8.77
N SER A 136 -14.96 -2.32 8.49
CA SER A 136 -15.59 -1.09 8.96
C SER A 136 -16.75 -1.40 9.90
N HIS A 137 -16.78 -0.71 11.03
CA HIS A 137 -17.91 -0.67 11.94
C HIS A 137 -18.42 0.76 12.01
N TRP A 138 -19.74 0.93 12.03
CA TRP A 138 -20.33 2.26 12.10
C TRP A 138 -21.52 2.32 13.03
N ASN A 139 -21.77 3.51 13.56
CA ASN A 139 -22.98 3.85 14.29
C ASN A 139 -23.47 5.24 13.89
N THR A 140 -24.79 5.43 13.96
CA THR A 140 -25.42 6.74 13.84
C THR A 140 -25.54 7.37 15.23
N GLY A 141 -25.42 8.70 15.29
CA GLY A 141 -25.63 9.42 16.54
C GLY A 141 -27.12 9.50 16.90
N TRP A 142 -27.46 9.42 18.19
CA TRP A 142 -28.85 9.56 18.67
C TRP A 142 -29.54 10.86 18.24
N PHE A 143 -28.79 11.92 17.96
CA PHE A 143 -29.32 13.25 17.62
C PHE A 143 -29.11 13.65 16.16
N ASN A 144 -28.42 12.83 15.36
CA ASN A 144 -28.11 13.14 13.96
C ASN A 144 -27.86 11.83 13.20
N ASP A 145 -28.89 11.37 12.52
CA ASP A 145 -28.88 10.21 11.63
C ASP A 145 -28.06 10.46 10.35
N LYS A 146 -27.93 11.72 9.93
CA LYS A 146 -27.07 12.15 8.81
C LYS A 146 -25.57 12.15 9.14
N LYS A 147 -25.19 11.91 10.40
CA LYS A 147 -23.78 11.77 10.82
C LYS A 147 -23.49 10.33 11.24
N ILE A 148 -22.60 9.68 10.50
CA ILE A 148 -22.15 8.32 10.74
C ILE A 148 -20.75 8.37 11.35
N LYS A 149 -20.56 7.78 12.52
CA LYS A 149 -19.24 7.57 13.11
C LYS A 149 -18.71 6.23 12.63
N VAL A 150 -17.58 6.25 11.93
CA VAL A 150 -16.98 5.07 11.32
C VAL A 150 -15.66 4.76 12.01
N ARG A 151 -15.47 3.49 12.35
CA ARG A 151 -14.20 2.90 12.75
C ARG A 151 -13.80 1.87 11.70
N THR A 152 -12.74 2.15 10.96
CA THR A 152 -12.23 1.28 9.90
C THR A 152 -10.86 0.76 10.26
N THR A 153 -10.71 -0.56 10.32
CA THR A 153 -9.43 -1.24 10.49
C THR A 153 -8.94 -1.73 9.13
N CYS A 154 -7.80 -1.20 8.69
CA CYS A 154 -7.12 -1.54 7.44
C CYS A 154 -6.00 -2.55 7.71
N TYR A 155 -5.88 -3.58 6.86
CA TYR A 155 -4.90 -4.66 6.97
C TYR A 155 -3.90 -4.60 5.83
N PHE A 156 -2.64 -4.40 6.18
CA PHE A 156 -1.55 -4.20 5.24
C PHE A 156 -0.64 -5.43 5.22
N ALA A 157 -0.01 -5.69 4.07
CA ALA A 157 1.11 -6.62 4.03
C ALA A 157 2.35 -6.00 4.69
N ASP A 158 3.03 -6.78 5.51
CA ASP A 158 4.23 -6.38 6.25
C ASP A 158 5.48 -6.86 5.52
N ASP A 159 6.45 -5.96 5.29
CA ASP A 159 7.73 -6.25 4.64
C ASP A 159 8.77 -6.79 5.62
N ALA A 160 8.51 -6.78 6.93
CA ALA A 160 9.40 -7.30 7.97
C ALA A 160 9.35 -8.83 8.06
N VAL A 161 9.70 -9.51 6.95
CA VAL A 161 9.85 -10.96 6.77
C VAL A 161 11.21 -11.29 6.12
N LYS A 162 11.52 -12.56 5.85
CA LYS A 162 12.72 -12.97 5.10
C LYS A 162 12.43 -13.05 3.60
N PRO A 163 13.42 -13.01 2.68
CA PRO A 163 13.12 -12.95 1.23
C PRO A 163 12.43 -14.23 0.77
N GLU A 164 12.77 -15.35 1.41
CA GLU A 164 12.20 -16.66 1.09
C GLU A 164 10.88 -16.92 1.77
N PHE A 165 10.37 -15.97 2.57
CA PHE A 165 9.10 -16.13 3.27
C PHE A 165 7.98 -16.33 2.25
N LEU A 166 7.25 -17.45 2.39
CA LEU A 166 6.07 -17.71 1.60
C LEU A 166 4.82 -17.37 2.39
N GLY A 167 3.92 -16.58 1.81
CA GLY A 167 2.70 -16.13 2.48
C GLY A 167 2.69 -14.63 2.79
N THR A 168 1.73 -14.19 3.60
CA THR A 168 1.58 -12.78 4.00
C THR A 168 1.70 -12.67 5.52
N LYS A 169 2.73 -11.95 5.99
CA LYS A 169 2.70 -11.31 7.31
C LYS A 169 1.95 -10.00 7.16
N TRP A 170 1.20 -9.61 8.18
CA TRP A 170 0.36 -8.43 8.11
C TRP A 170 0.42 -7.62 9.39
N PHE A 171 0.17 -6.32 9.25
CA PHE A 171 -0.14 -5.41 10.35
C PHE A 171 -1.45 -4.70 10.05
N SER A 172 -1.98 -3.96 11.03
CA SER A 172 -3.24 -3.25 10.85
C SER A 172 -3.21 -1.87 11.49
N THR A 173 -3.85 -0.91 10.83
CA THR A 173 -4.05 0.45 11.34
C THR A 173 -5.55 0.73 11.43
N THR A 174 -5.98 1.35 12.52
CA THR A 174 -7.39 1.73 12.71
C THR A 174 -7.57 3.23 12.57
N TYR A 175 -8.48 3.61 11.68
CA TYR A 175 -8.90 4.98 11.43
C TYR A 175 -10.30 5.20 12.00
N ASN A 176 -10.48 6.32 12.70
CA ASN A 176 -11.79 6.75 13.18
C ASN A 176 -12.12 8.07 12.51
N TYR A 177 -13.27 8.14 11.85
CA TYR A 177 -13.71 9.33 11.13
C TYR A 177 -15.23 9.44 11.12
N ASN A 178 -15.71 10.60 10.72
CA ASN A 178 -17.14 10.81 10.50
C ASN A 178 -17.40 10.76 8.99
N LEU A 179 -18.60 10.32 8.63
CA LEU A 179 -19.15 10.51 7.30
C LEU A 179 -20.47 11.25 7.46
N PHE A 180 -20.76 12.12 6.51
CA PHE A 180 -22.04 12.81 6.38
C PHE A 180 -22.77 12.27 5.18
N VAL A 181 -24.06 11.99 5.34
CA VAL A 181 -24.90 11.43 4.29
C VAL A 181 -26.07 12.35 3.95
N ASP A 182 -26.54 12.23 2.71
CA ASP A 182 -27.79 12.86 2.27
C ASP A 182 -29.03 12.06 2.75
N GLU A 183 -30.22 12.45 2.28
CA GLU A 183 -31.49 11.81 2.67
C GLU A 183 -31.64 10.38 2.12
N ASP A 184 -30.92 10.06 1.05
CA ASP A 184 -30.90 8.74 0.43
C ASP A 184 -29.81 7.83 1.02
N GLY A 185 -28.98 8.35 1.94
CA GLY A 185 -27.89 7.63 2.58
C GLY A 185 -26.57 7.65 1.78
N ASN A 186 -26.45 8.47 0.74
CA ASN A 186 -25.20 8.61 -0.03
C ASN A 186 -24.19 9.47 0.74
N ILE A 187 -22.92 9.09 0.70
CA ILE A 187 -21.83 9.82 1.37
C ILE A 187 -21.51 11.12 0.62
N ILE A 188 -21.79 12.26 1.25
CA ILE A 188 -21.57 13.60 0.69
C ILE A 188 -20.27 14.26 1.17
N SER A 189 -19.80 13.94 2.37
CA SER A 189 -18.54 14.45 2.94
C SER A 189 -18.09 13.63 4.16
N GLY A 190 -16.91 13.92 4.72
CA GLY A 190 -16.35 13.24 5.89
C GLY A 190 -15.31 14.08 6.62
#